data_AF-A3YC91-F1
#
_entry.id   AF-A3YC91-F1
#
_cell.length_a   1.000
_cell.length_b   1.000
_cell.length_c   1.000
_cell.angle_alpha   90.00
_cell.angle_beta   90.00
_cell.angle_gamma   90.00
#
_symmetry.space_group_name_H-M   'P 1'
#
loop_
_entity.id
_entity.type
_entity.pdbx_description
1 polymer ?
#
loop_
_entity_poly.entity_id
_entity_poly.type
_entity_poly.pdbx_seq_one_letter_code
_entity_poly.pdbx_strand_id
1 'polypeptide(L)'
;MLKNALFCALLTLISQTISAQSQARWLDHDYIKSSFLDIALGREYEKQLAGKLIRWRHEIKIHLESNAGNQALQKELLSTHTQHLASITGHPITFDVPRSEANISIVFTRYKHMRETVAEYIGDPKKYEVALKEAICIGTFSYNGRGEIFSGTIIIPVDYARQKARFLDCIVEEITQLLGLPNDSDKVFPSIFNDNSIDAYLSPLDYILLKLLYSDQLQAGMSHQAVLGKLDLAIADLDKTGDLEGALYRVNQQSLKSYLGD
;
A
#
# COMPACT_ATOMS: atom_id res chain seq x y z
N MET A 1 -1.71 -50.46 66.37
CA MET A 1 -2.74 -50.29 65.32
C MET A 1 -2.93 -48.80 65.09
N LEU A 2 -2.32 -48.28 64.02
CA LEU A 2 -2.95 -47.49 62.93
C LEU A 2 -3.86 -46.33 63.41
N LYS A 3 -3.39 -45.08 63.31
CA LYS A 3 -3.52 -44.15 62.16
C LYS A 3 -4.74 -43.23 62.30
N ASN A 4 -4.53 -41.91 62.48
CA ASN A 4 -4.96 -40.88 61.53
C ASN A 4 -4.74 -39.47 62.10
N ALA A 5 -3.69 -38.82 61.58
CA ALA A 5 -3.57 -37.37 61.54
C ALA A 5 -4.32 -36.87 60.31
N LEU A 6 -5.09 -35.79 60.43
CA LEU A 6 -5.53 -34.99 59.29
C LEU A 6 -5.29 -33.52 59.62
N PHE A 7 -4.16 -33.00 59.14
CA PHE A 7 -3.82 -31.58 59.18
C PHE A 7 -4.13 -31.05 57.77
N CYS A 8 -5.22 -30.27 57.62
CA CYS A 8 -5.55 -29.62 56.36
C CYS A 8 -4.62 -28.41 56.16
N ALA A 9 -3.61 -28.57 55.32
CA ALA A 9 -2.81 -27.46 54.81
C ALA A 9 -3.60 -26.72 53.71
N LEU A 10 -3.89 -25.44 53.95
CA LEU A 10 -4.51 -24.53 53.00
C LEU A 10 -3.42 -24.02 52.03
N LEU A 11 -3.36 -24.58 50.82
CA LEU A 11 -2.52 -24.08 49.73
C LEU A 11 -3.27 -22.96 49.00
N THR A 12 -2.92 -21.70 49.28
CA THR A 12 -3.32 -20.55 48.47
C THR A 12 -2.49 -20.52 47.19
N LEU A 13 -3.05 -21.03 46.09
CA LEU A 13 -2.53 -20.86 44.74
C LEU A 13 -2.73 -19.41 44.30
N ILE A 14 -1.65 -18.65 44.23
CA ILE A 14 -1.62 -17.32 43.60
C ILE A 14 -1.59 -17.56 42.08
N SER A 15 -2.75 -17.44 41.44
CA SER A 15 -2.85 -17.43 39.97
C SER A 15 -2.38 -16.07 39.45
N GLN A 16 -1.08 -15.95 39.15
CA GLN A 16 -0.61 -14.84 38.32
C GLN A 16 -1.03 -15.12 36.87
N THR A 17 -2.12 -14.50 36.43
CA THR A 17 -2.45 -14.42 35.01
C THR A 17 -1.47 -13.46 34.35
N ILE A 18 -0.39 -13.99 33.77
CA ILE A 18 0.42 -13.26 32.80
C ILE A 18 -0.44 -13.19 31.53
N SER A 19 -1.21 -12.11 31.38
CA SER A 19 -1.78 -11.74 30.08
C SER A 19 -0.64 -11.26 29.20
N ALA A 20 0.02 -12.18 28.49
CA ALA A 20 0.85 -11.83 27.35
C ALA A 20 -0.12 -11.33 26.26
N GLN A 21 -0.43 -10.04 26.30
CA GLN A 21 -1.18 -9.39 25.23
C GLN A 21 -0.24 -9.41 24.02
N SER A 22 -0.45 -10.35 23.09
CA SER A 22 0.36 -10.40 21.87
C SER A 22 0.04 -9.14 21.08
N GLN A 23 0.90 -8.13 21.22
CA GLN A 23 0.81 -6.93 20.42
C GLN A 23 0.85 -7.35 18.94
N ALA A 24 -0.06 -6.81 18.14
CA ALA A 24 -0.13 -7.17 16.73
C ALA A 24 1.22 -6.85 16.08
N ARG A 25 1.78 -7.79 15.29
CA ARG A 25 3.15 -7.69 14.74
C ARG A 25 3.39 -6.38 13.97
N TRP A 26 2.36 -5.82 13.36
CA TRP A 26 2.43 -4.54 12.63
C TRP A 26 2.64 -3.30 13.51
N LEU A 27 2.55 -3.43 14.84
CA LEU A 27 2.94 -2.38 15.80
C LEU A 27 4.41 -2.47 16.25
N ASP A 28 5.11 -3.56 15.91
CA ASP A 28 6.52 -3.72 16.24
C ASP A 28 7.38 -2.80 15.37
N HIS A 29 8.21 -1.96 15.99
CA HIS A 29 8.99 -0.95 15.28
C HIS A 29 10.00 -1.56 14.31
N ASP A 30 10.62 -2.69 14.66
CA ASP A 30 11.58 -3.35 13.77
C ASP A 30 10.87 -3.99 12.58
N TYR A 31 9.66 -4.51 12.79
CA TYR A 31 8.81 -4.98 11.70
C TYR A 31 8.33 -3.85 10.78
N ILE A 32 7.92 -2.71 11.33
CA ILE A 32 7.56 -1.53 10.53
C ILE A 32 8.77 -1.07 9.68
N LYS A 33 9.96 -0.99 10.27
CA LYS A 33 11.19 -0.59 9.56
C LYS A 33 11.53 -1.54 8.43
N SER A 34 11.60 -2.83 8.72
CA SER A 34 11.92 -3.85 7.72
C SER A 34 10.88 -3.89 6.61
N SER A 35 9.59 -3.79 6.94
CA SER A 35 8.51 -3.70 5.96
C SER A 35 8.64 -2.45 5.08
N PHE A 36 8.88 -1.27 5.67
CA PHE A 36 9.05 -0.04 4.90
C PHE A 36 10.24 -0.12 3.94
N LEU A 37 11.39 -0.64 4.39
CA LEU A 37 12.56 -0.80 3.54
C LEU A 37 12.29 -1.78 2.38
N ASP A 38 11.62 -2.90 2.65
CA ASP A 38 11.28 -3.91 1.64
C ASP A 38 10.32 -3.33 0.58
N ILE A 39 9.24 -2.68 1.02
CA ILE A 39 8.21 -2.15 0.13
C ILE A 39 8.67 -0.87 -0.61
N ALA A 40 9.27 0.10 0.10
CA ALA A 40 9.58 1.40 -0.50
C ALA A 40 10.91 1.40 -1.29
N LEU A 41 11.89 0.57 -0.89
CA LEU A 41 13.21 0.54 -1.51
C LEU A 41 13.50 -0.74 -2.30
N GLY A 42 12.69 -1.79 -2.13
CA GLY A 42 12.67 -2.94 -3.02
C GLY A 42 12.12 -2.61 -4.40
N ARG A 43 12.34 -3.52 -5.34
CA ARG A 43 11.76 -3.48 -6.68
C ARG A 43 11.41 -4.91 -7.06
N GLU A 44 10.23 -5.11 -7.61
CA GLU A 44 9.66 -6.42 -7.93
C GLU A 44 10.62 -7.30 -8.77
N TYR A 45 11.40 -6.67 -9.67
CA TYR A 45 12.32 -7.34 -10.59
C TYR A 45 13.81 -7.20 -10.25
N GLU A 46 14.18 -6.48 -9.17
CA GLU A 46 15.58 -6.30 -8.77
C GLU A 46 15.89 -7.03 -7.45
N LYS A 47 16.85 -7.95 -7.49
CA LYS A 47 17.24 -8.76 -6.32
C LYS A 47 18.00 -8.00 -5.23
N GLN A 48 18.34 -6.72 -5.42
CA GLN A 48 19.09 -5.92 -4.45
C GLN A 48 18.27 -4.73 -3.99
N LEU A 49 18.17 -4.54 -2.67
CA LEU A 49 17.66 -3.32 -2.01
C LEU A 49 18.64 -2.15 -2.22
N ALA A 50 18.82 -1.74 -3.47
CA ALA A 50 19.67 -0.62 -3.88
C ALA A 50 18.84 0.58 -4.37
N GLY A 51 17.52 0.48 -4.29
CA GLY A 51 16.60 1.55 -4.66
C GLY A 51 16.81 2.79 -3.80
N LYS A 52 16.71 3.96 -4.44
CA LYS A 52 16.48 5.22 -3.72
C LYS A 52 15.01 5.31 -3.34
N LEU A 53 14.71 6.03 -2.27
CA LEU A 53 13.34 6.38 -1.93
C LEU A 53 12.77 7.23 -3.06
N ILE A 54 11.61 6.83 -3.57
CA ILE A 54 10.88 7.56 -4.59
C ILE A 54 9.53 7.98 -4.04
N ARG A 55 9.10 9.20 -4.34
CA ARG A 55 7.74 9.68 -4.02
C ARG A 55 7.40 10.91 -4.83
N TRP A 56 6.13 11.29 -4.82
CA TRP A 56 5.68 12.54 -5.41
C TRP A 56 6.11 13.74 -4.55
N ARG A 57 6.52 14.82 -5.22
CA ARG A 57 6.84 16.12 -4.61
C ARG A 57 5.87 17.22 -4.99
N HIS A 58 5.25 17.07 -6.16
CA HIS A 58 4.23 17.97 -6.68
C HIS A 58 2.88 17.28 -6.61
N GLU A 59 1.81 18.07 -6.64
CA GLU A 59 0.44 17.58 -6.67
C GLU A 59 0.25 16.49 -7.72
N ILE A 60 -0.44 15.43 -7.30
CA ILE A 60 -0.86 14.35 -8.17
C ILE A 60 -2.14 14.78 -8.87
N LYS A 61 -2.16 14.68 -10.20
CA LYS A 61 -3.30 15.01 -11.05
C LYS A 61 -3.64 13.81 -11.90
N ILE A 62 -4.81 13.23 -11.64
CA ILE A 62 -5.24 11.97 -12.23
C ILE A 62 -6.25 12.23 -13.34
N HIS A 63 -5.95 11.69 -14.51
CA HIS A 63 -6.91 11.51 -15.58
C HIS A 63 -7.47 10.08 -15.54
N LEU A 64 -8.80 9.95 -15.65
CA LEU A 64 -9.48 8.67 -15.77
C LEU A 64 -10.02 8.51 -17.18
N GLU A 65 -9.65 7.41 -17.84
CA GLU A 65 -10.30 6.93 -19.06
C GLU A 65 -10.92 5.56 -18.81
N SER A 66 -12.16 5.38 -19.25
CA SER A 66 -12.90 4.14 -19.03
C SER A 66 -13.58 3.65 -20.29
N ASN A 67 -12.89 2.77 -21.01
CA ASN A 67 -13.34 2.18 -22.27
C ASN A 67 -14.07 0.83 -22.08
N ALA A 68 -14.15 0.34 -20.84
CA ALA A 68 -14.79 -0.93 -20.50
C ALA A 68 -15.36 -0.91 -19.08
N GLY A 69 -16.42 -1.68 -18.85
CA GLY A 69 -17.02 -1.83 -17.52
C GLY A 69 -18.10 -0.78 -17.21
N ASN A 70 -18.28 -0.50 -15.93
CA ASN A 70 -19.23 0.50 -15.44
C ASN A 70 -18.45 1.76 -15.03
N GLN A 71 -18.41 2.74 -15.92
CA GLN A 71 -17.64 3.97 -15.75
C GLN A 71 -18.02 4.74 -14.48
N ALA A 72 -19.31 4.77 -14.12
CA ALA A 72 -19.77 5.47 -12.93
C ALA A 72 -19.22 4.82 -11.65
N LEU A 73 -19.33 3.49 -11.55
CA LEU A 73 -18.77 2.74 -10.42
C LEU A 73 -17.24 2.85 -10.37
N GLN A 74 -16.57 2.70 -11.51
CA GLN A 74 -15.11 2.83 -11.60
C GLN A 74 -14.62 4.21 -11.14
N LYS A 75 -15.29 5.26 -11.59
CA LYS A 75 -15.00 6.64 -11.16
C LYS A 75 -15.21 6.81 -9.67
N GLU A 76 -16.29 6.26 -9.14
CA GLU A 76 -16.63 6.33 -7.72
C GLU A 76 -15.60 5.61 -6.84
N LEU A 77 -15.25 4.35 -7.16
CA LEU A 77 -14.25 3.58 -6.42
C LEU A 77 -12.89 4.29 -6.39
N LEU A 78 -12.41 4.78 -7.55
CA LEU A 78 -11.15 5.51 -7.63
C LEU A 78 -11.21 6.86 -6.92
N SER A 79 -12.28 7.63 -7.08
CA SER A 79 -12.44 8.91 -6.39
C SER A 79 -12.42 8.74 -4.88
N THR A 80 -13.14 7.73 -4.36
CA THR A 80 -13.17 7.43 -2.92
C THR A 80 -11.78 7.00 -2.43
N HIS A 81 -11.10 6.10 -3.14
CA HIS A 81 -9.79 5.61 -2.70
C HIS A 81 -8.70 6.70 -2.81
N THR A 82 -8.71 7.52 -3.86
CA THR A 82 -7.77 8.65 -4.00
C THR A 82 -7.95 9.70 -2.91
N GLN A 83 -9.19 10.01 -2.52
CA GLN A 83 -9.47 10.89 -1.39
C GLN A 83 -8.97 10.29 -0.08
N HIS A 84 -9.15 8.97 0.11
CA HIS A 84 -8.64 8.26 1.27
C HIS A 84 -7.09 8.33 1.34
N LEU A 85 -6.40 8.07 0.23
CA LEU A 85 -4.94 8.19 0.15
C LEU A 85 -4.45 9.62 0.40
N ALA A 86 -5.13 10.64 -0.13
CA ALA A 86 -4.81 12.04 0.13
C ALA A 86 -4.97 12.39 1.62
N SER A 87 -6.02 11.88 2.26
CA SER A 87 -6.28 12.06 3.69
C SER A 87 -5.19 11.43 4.56
N ILE A 88 -4.76 10.19 4.25
CA ILE A 88 -3.68 9.51 4.99
C ILE A 88 -2.36 10.26 4.83
N THR A 89 -1.97 10.54 3.60
CA THR A 89 -0.63 11.05 3.27
C THR A 89 -0.48 12.56 3.48
N GLY A 90 -1.60 13.30 3.50
CA GLY A 90 -1.58 14.77 3.41
C GLY A 90 -1.08 15.30 2.06
N HIS A 91 -0.83 14.42 1.09
CA HIS A 91 -0.34 14.79 -0.23
C HIS A 91 -1.53 15.20 -1.13
N PRO A 92 -1.46 16.34 -1.84
CA PRO A 92 -2.58 16.79 -2.67
C PRO A 92 -2.76 15.88 -3.88
N ILE A 93 -3.99 15.39 -4.05
CA ILE A 93 -4.44 14.58 -5.18
C ILE A 93 -5.69 15.23 -5.76
N THR A 94 -5.61 15.65 -7.03
CA THR A 94 -6.76 16.12 -7.81
C THR A 94 -7.15 15.06 -8.83
N PHE A 95 -8.41 14.67 -8.80
CA PHE A 95 -8.95 13.57 -9.60
C PHE A 95 -9.83 14.05 -10.75
N ASP A 96 -9.84 13.29 -11.84
CA ASP A 96 -10.65 13.51 -13.05
C ASP A 96 -10.35 14.82 -13.79
N VAL A 97 -9.06 15.13 -13.95
CA VAL A 97 -8.61 16.27 -14.78
C VAL A 97 -8.50 15.87 -16.27
N PRO A 98 -8.48 16.84 -17.20
CA PRO A 98 -8.15 16.57 -18.60
C PRO A 98 -6.77 15.91 -18.74
N ARG A 99 -6.62 14.97 -19.70
CA ARG A 99 -5.37 14.24 -19.93
C ARG A 99 -4.15 15.15 -20.13
N SER A 100 -4.32 16.32 -20.75
CA SER A 100 -3.25 17.30 -20.97
C SER A 100 -2.71 17.94 -19.70
N GLU A 101 -3.43 17.86 -18.59
CA GLU A 101 -3.05 18.43 -17.29
C GLU A 101 -2.62 17.36 -16.27
N ALA A 102 -2.84 16.08 -16.60
CA ALA A 102 -2.58 14.97 -15.70
C ALA A 102 -1.10 14.57 -15.69
N ASN A 103 -0.66 14.09 -14.53
CA ASN A 103 0.60 13.37 -14.39
C ASN A 103 0.38 11.88 -14.11
N ILE A 104 -0.85 11.45 -13.80
CA ILE A 104 -1.24 10.04 -13.78
C ILE A 104 -2.38 9.81 -14.77
N SER A 105 -2.28 8.76 -15.59
CA SER A 105 -3.41 8.26 -16.38
C SER A 105 -3.85 6.89 -15.86
N ILE A 106 -5.14 6.73 -15.57
CA ILE A 106 -5.74 5.45 -15.18
C ILE A 106 -6.71 5.04 -16.27
N VAL A 107 -6.50 3.87 -16.85
CA VAL A 107 -7.25 3.40 -18.01
C VAL A 107 -7.93 2.06 -17.71
N PHE A 108 -9.26 2.05 -17.68
CA PHE A 108 -10.02 0.82 -17.70
C PHE A 108 -10.26 0.37 -19.14
N THR A 109 -9.78 -0.82 -19.47
CA THR A 109 -9.85 -1.39 -20.82
C THR A 109 -10.34 -2.85 -20.77
N ARG A 110 -10.37 -3.53 -21.92
CA ARG A 110 -10.56 -4.99 -21.98
C ARG A 110 -9.22 -5.67 -22.20
N TYR A 111 -9.07 -6.90 -21.72
CA TYR A 111 -7.84 -7.67 -21.87
C TYR A 111 -7.33 -7.73 -23.32
N LYS A 112 -8.25 -7.91 -24.29
CA LYS A 112 -7.91 -7.95 -25.72
C LYS A 112 -7.29 -6.64 -26.28
N HIS A 113 -7.47 -5.51 -25.59
CA HIS A 113 -6.96 -4.19 -25.97
C HIS A 113 -5.77 -3.74 -25.11
N MET A 114 -5.29 -4.58 -24.18
CA MET A 114 -4.16 -4.24 -23.30
C MET A 114 -2.94 -3.78 -24.08
N ARG A 115 -2.58 -4.51 -25.14
CA ARG A 115 -1.42 -4.19 -25.98
C ARG A 115 -1.53 -2.81 -26.64
N GLU A 116 -2.72 -2.47 -27.15
CA GLU A 116 -3.00 -1.17 -27.76
C GLU A 116 -2.96 -0.06 -26.70
N THR A 117 -3.52 -0.32 -25.52
CA THR A 117 -3.55 0.62 -24.40
C THR A 117 -2.14 0.91 -23.88
N VAL A 118 -1.29 -0.11 -23.76
CA VAL A 118 0.15 0.06 -23.43
C VAL A 118 0.85 0.91 -24.48
N ALA A 119 0.58 0.68 -25.76
CA ALA A 119 1.19 1.45 -26.85
C ALA A 119 0.86 2.94 -26.76
N GLU A 120 -0.37 3.26 -26.37
CA GLU A 120 -0.87 4.63 -26.30
C GLU A 120 -0.41 5.37 -25.03
N TYR A 121 -0.44 4.73 -23.88
CA TYR A 121 -0.24 5.39 -22.58
C TYR A 121 1.16 5.23 -22.01
N ILE A 122 1.86 4.15 -22.35
CA ILE A 122 3.14 3.82 -21.75
C ILE A 122 4.28 3.93 -22.77
N GLY A 123 4.17 3.21 -23.90
CA GLY A 123 5.21 3.16 -24.94
C GLY A 123 5.28 1.80 -25.62
N ASP A 124 6.46 1.38 -26.09
CA ASP A 124 6.63 0.15 -26.88
C ASP A 124 6.13 -1.11 -26.14
N PRO A 125 5.02 -1.75 -26.58
CA PRO A 125 4.45 -2.91 -25.90
C PRO A 125 5.39 -4.12 -25.86
N LYS A 126 6.39 -4.19 -26.75
CA LYS A 126 7.38 -5.27 -26.73
C LYS A 126 8.19 -5.31 -25.43
N LYS A 127 8.33 -4.17 -24.73
CA LYS A 127 9.00 -4.08 -23.43
C LYS A 127 8.13 -4.61 -22.28
N TYR A 128 6.84 -4.81 -22.52
CA TYR A 128 5.84 -5.21 -21.53
C TYR A 128 5.25 -6.61 -21.84
N GLU A 129 5.90 -7.43 -22.67
CA GLU A 129 5.35 -8.74 -23.09
C GLU A 129 5.07 -9.70 -21.93
N VAL A 130 5.89 -9.67 -20.88
CA VAL A 130 5.68 -10.49 -19.67
C VAL A 130 4.43 -10.00 -18.95
N ALA A 131 4.38 -8.71 -18.60
CA ALA A 131 3.22 -8.10 -17.93
C ALA A 131 1.92 -8.26 -18.74
N LEU A 132 1.96 -8.09 -20.06
CA LEU A 132 0.81 -8.28 -20.96
C LEU A 132 0.24 -9.70 -20.95
N LYS A 133 1.05 -10.71 -20.59
CA LYS A 133 0.63 -12.11 -20.51
C LYS A 133 0.26 -12.53 -19.10
N GLU A 134 1.01 -12.07 -18.11
CA GLU A 134 1.01 -12.61 -16.76
C GLU A 134 0.30 -11.70 -15.75
N ALA A 135 0.43 -10.38 -15.89
CA ALA A 135 -0.09 -9.43 -14.91
C ALA A 135 -1.61 -9.27 -15.03
N ILE A 136 -2.27 -9.11 -13.88
CA ILE A 136 -3.72 -8.83 -13.83
C ILE A 136 -3.98 -7.37 -14.22
N CYS A 137 -3.18 -6.46 -13.69
CA CYS A 137 -3.14 -5.02 -13.95
C CYS A 137 -1.70 -4.60 -14.26
N ILE A 138 -1.53 -3.39 -14.78
CA ILE A 138 -0.20 -2.83 -15.06
C ILE A 138 -0.13 -1.44 -14.45
N GLY A 139 0.71 -1.26 -13.43
CA GLY A 139 1.20 0.02 -12.96
C GLY A 139 2.61 0.32 -13.45
N THR A 140 2.86 1.57 -13.83
CA THR A 140 4.22 2.04 -14.12
C THR A 140 4.35 3.52 -13.84
N PHE A 141 5.55 3.95 -13.48
CA PHE A 141 5.83 5.35 -13.21
C PHE A 141 7.24 5.74 -13.67
N SER A 142 7.45 7.03 -13.88
CA SER A 142 8.75 7.61 -14.16
C SER A 142 9.14 8.60 -13.06
N TYR A 143 10.43 8.59 -12.73
CA TYR A 143 11.01 9.49 -11.74
C TYR A 143 12.35 10.04 -12.23
N ASN A 144 12.74 11.21 -11.71
CA ASN A 144 13.98 11.88 -12.10
C ASN A 144 15.18 11.42 -11.25
N GLY A 145 16.39 11.92 -11.55
CA GLY A 145 17.61 11.57 -10.80
C GLY A 145 17.60 11.92 -9.30
N ARG A 146 16.65 12.76 -8.87
CA ARG A 146 16.39 13.12 -7.46
C ARG A 146 15.37 12.20 -6.78
N GLY A 147 14.88 11.16 -7.46
CA GLY A 147 13.88 10.23 -6.94
C GLY A 147 12.47 10.81 -6.89
N GLU A 148 12.20 11.92 -7.59
CA GLU A 148 10.87 12.53 -7.61
C GLU A 148 10.07 11.91 -8.74
N ILE A 149 8.92 11.32 -8.40
CA ILE A 149 7.98 10.80 -9.40
C ILE A 149 7.35 11.99 -10.12
N PHE A 150 7.26 11.91 -11.45
CA PHE A 150 6.69 12.97 -12.28
C PHE A 150 5.63 12.48 -13.27
N SER A 151 5.53 11.17 -13.52
CA SER A 151 4.44 10.60 -14.30
C SER A 151 4.14 9.16 -13.91
N GLY A 152 2.91 8.71 -14.16
CA GLY A 152 2.54 7.31 -14.04
C GLY A 152 1.33 6.90 -14.87
N THR A 153 1.18 5.61 -15.08
CA THR A 153 0.07 5.00 -15.81
C THR A 153 -0.38 3.74 -15.08
N ILE A 154 -1.69 3.56 -14.95
CA ILE A 154 -2.33 2.33 -14.47
C ILE A 154 -3.28 1.84 -15.56
N ILE A 155 -3.19 0.57 -15.94
CA ILE A 155 -4.08 -0.06 -16.91
C ILE A 155 -4.75 -1.27 -16.26
N ILE A 156 -6.09 -1.27 -16.24
CA ILE A 156 -6.88 -2.34 -15.63
C ILE A 156 -7.77 -2.99 -16.71
N PRO A 157 -7.50 -4.24 -17.12
CA PRO A 157 -8.39 -5.01 -17.99
C PRO A 157 -9.59 -5.52 -17.18
N VAL A 158 -10.71 -4.81 -17.26
CA VAL A 158 -11.88 -4.98 -16.37
C VAL A 158 -12.45 -6.39 -16.42
N ASP A 159 -12.51 -6.98 -17.61
CA ASP A 159 -13.02 -8.34 -17.82
C ASP A 159 -12.12 -9.39 -17.17
N TYR A 160 -10.80 -9.27 -17.35
CA TYR A 160 -9.83 -10.21 -16.79
C TYR A 160 -9.68 -10.05 -15.27
N ALA A 161 -9.55 -8.82 -14.76
CA ALA A 161 -9.45 -8.57 -13.32
C ALA A 161 -10.70 -9.07 -12.56
N ARG A 162 -11.90 -8.92 -13.14
CA ARG A 162 -13.13 -9.50 -12.57
C ARG A 162 -13.16 -11.02 -12.64
N GLN A 163 -12.71 -11.62 -13.74
CA GLN A 163 -12.59 -13.08 -13.85
C GLN A 163 -11.67 -13.67 -12.77
N LYS A 164 -10.62 -12.93 -12.40
CA LYS A 164 -9.70 -13.31 -11.32
C LYS A 164 -10.18 -12.94 -9.92
N ALA A 165 -11.32 -12.27 -9.79
CA ALA A 165 -11.83 -11.69 -8.54
C ALA A 165 -10.83 -10.72 -7.87
N ARG A 166 -10.02 -10.03 -8.67
CA ARG A 166 -8.98 -9.07 -8.22
C ARG A 166 -9.24 -7.63 -8.64
N PHE A 167 -10.45 -7.32 -9.13
CA PHE A 167 -10.77 -5.99 -9.67
C PHE A 167 -10.59 -4.86 -8.65
N LEU A 168 -10.96 -5.11 -7.40
CA LEU A 168 -10.81 -4.13 -6.33
C LEU A 168 -9.35 -4.01 -5.89
N ASP A 169 -8.64 -5.13 -5.80
CA ASP A 169 -7.20 -5.20 -5.54
C ASP A 169 -6.43 -4.36 -6.56
N CYS A 170 -6.68 -4.53 -7.86
CA CYS A 170 -6.05 -3.72 -8.90
C CYS A 170 -6.28 -2.21 -8.71
N ILE A 171 -7.44 -1.81 -8.18
CA ILE A 171 -7.73 -0.39 -7.92
C ILE A 171 -6.95 0.10 -6.71
N VAL A 172 -6.92 -0.69 -5.64
CA VAL A 172 -6.34 -0.29 -4.36
C VAL A 172 -4.82 -0.36 -4.40
N GLU A 173 -4.27 -1.47 -4.86
CA GLU A 173 -2.83 -1.78 -4.93
C GLU A 173 -2.09 -0.84 -5.86
N GLU A 174 -2.47 -0.81 -7.14
CA GLU A 174 -1.73 -0.10 -8.18
C GLU A 174 -1.55 1.40 -7.87
N ILE A 175 -2.62 2.06 -7.44
CA ILE A 175 -2.52 3.49 -7.12
C ILE A 175 -1.77 3.75 -5.81
N THR A 176 -1.84 2.84 -4.85
CA THR A 176 -1.07 2.96 -3.60
C THR A 176 0.41 2.73 -3.86
N GLN A 177 0.79 1.72 -4.65
CA GLN A 177 2.15 1.49 -5.09
C GLN A 177 2.70 2.71 -5.85
N LEU A 178 1.90 3.28 -6.74
CA LEU A 178 2.28 4.43 -7.58
C LEU A 178 2.50 5.73 -6.78
N LEU A 179 2.15 5.78 -5.49
CA LEU A 179 2.55 6.86 -4.59
C LEU A 179 4.05 6.82 -4.24
N GLY A 180 4.72 5.67 -4.40
CA GLY A 180 6.12 5.46 -4.04
C GLY A 180 6.40 4.21 -3.19
N LEU A 181 5.52 3.21 -3.23
CA LEU A 181 5.64 1.91 -2.53
C LEU A 181 5.69 0.76 -3.57
N PRO A 182 6.71 0.69 -4.43
CA PRO A 182 6.63 -0.01 -5.72
C PRO A 182 6.91 -1.52 -5.67
N ASN A 183 7.00 -2.13 -4.50
CA ASN A 183 7.43 -3.52 -4.38
C ASN A 183 6.40 -4.36 -3.66
N ASP A 184 6.22 -5.59 -4.12
CA ASP A 184 5.46 -6.62 -3.44
C ASP A 184 6.38 -7.56 -2.65
N SER A 185 5.88 -8.06 -1.52
CA SER A 185 6.64 -8.93 -0.63
C SER A 185 5.74 -9.85 0.19
N ASP A 186 5.94 -11.16 0.01
CA ASP A 186 5.33 -12.21 0.84
C ASP A 186 5.67 -12.09 2.34
N LYS A 187 6.71 -11.33 2.70
CA LYS A 187 7.18 -11.15 4.09
C LYS A 187 6.40 -10.08 4.84
N VAL A 188 5.72 -9.19 4.12
CA VAL A 188 5.03 -8.02 4.68
C VAL A 188 3.56 -8.35 4.81
N PHE A 189 3.08 -8.61 6.03
CA PHE A 189 1.72 -9.08 6.29
C PHE A 189 1.21 -8.55 7.65
N PRO A 190 -0.04 -8.08 7.74
CA PRO A 190 -1.01 -7.90 6.66
C PRO A 190 -0.67 -6.69 5.79
N SER A 191 -0.82 -6.78 4.47
CA SER A 191 -0.55 -5.66 3.55
C SER A 191 -1.15 -5.95 2.18
N ILE A 192 -1.62 -4.92 1.49
CA ILE A 192 -2.01 -5.05 0.08
C ILE A 192 -0.82 -5.35 -0.85
N PHE A 193 0.42 -5.11 -0.41
CA PHE A 193 1.65 -5.44 -1.15
C PHE A 193 2.07 -6.91 -0.97
N ASN A 194 1.17 -7.76 -0.50
CA ASN A 194 1.43 -9.18 -0.30
C ASN A 194 0.42 -9.99 -1.10
N ASP A 195 0.91 -10.79 -2.04
CA ASP A 195 0.06 -11.61 -2.92
C ASP A 195 -0.81 -12.63 -2.18
N ASN A 196 -0.47 -12.95 -0.93
CA ASN A 196 -1.23 -13.84 -0.07
C ASN A 196 -2.23 -13.10 0.83
N SER A 197 -2.37 -11.78 0.69
CA SER A 197 -3.39 -11.02 1.41
C SER A 197 -4.78 -11.47 0.98
N ILE A 198 -5.68 -11.56 1.96
CA ILE A 198 -7.09 -11.90 1.74
C ILE A 198 -7.99 -10.67 1.74
N ASP A 199 -7.49 -9.53 2.24
CA ASP A 199 -8.22 -8.26 2.27
C ASP A 199 -7.74 -7.40 1.09
N ALA A 200 -8.68 -6.86 0.32
CA ALA A 200 -8.43 -5.98 -0.82
C ALA A 200 -8.27 -4.50 -0.38
N TYR A 201 -8.46 -4.20 0.89
CA TYR A 201 -8.36 -2.85 1.45
C TYR A 201 -7.03 -2.63 2.18
N LEU A 202 -6.66 -1.35 2.34
CA LEU A 202 -5.48 -0.95 3.11
C LEU A 202 -5.53 -1.54 4.53
N SER A 203 -4.45 -2.22 4.90
CA SER A 203 -4.25 -2.72 6.26
C SER A 203 -3.76 -1.59 7.18
N PRO A 204 -3.79 -1.79 8.51
CA PRO A 204 -3.15 -0.88 9.45
C PRO A 204 -1.65 -0.67 9.17
N LEU A 205 -0.96 -1.69 8.64
CA LEU A 205 0.43 -1.57 8.24
C LEU A 205 0.56 -0.66 7.02
N ASP A 206 -0.29 -0.83 6.00
CA ASP A 206 -0.26 0.01 4.78
C ASP A 206 -0.48 1.49 5.11
N TYR A 207 -1.39 1.79 6.05
CA TYR A 207 -1.55 3.13 6.62
C TYR A 207 -0.23 3.68 7.17
N ILE A 208 0.46 2.91 8.02
CA ILE A 208 1.73 3.32 8.62
C ILE A 208 2.80 3.53 7.52
N LEU A 209 2.90 2.63 6.53
CA LEU A 209 3.87 2.75 5.44
C LEU A 209 3.63 4.01 4.61
N LEU A 210 2.38 4.35 4.32
CA LEU A 210 2.01 5.60 3.64
C LEU A 210 2.37 6.85 4.45
N LYS A 211 2.11 6.83 5.76
CA LYS A 211 2.49 7.92 6.68
C LYS A 211 4.00 8.10 6.74
N LEU A 212 4.77 7.01 6.78
CA LEU A 212 6.22 7.05 6.73
C LEU A 212 6.72 7.60 5.39
N LEU A 213 6.17 7.14 4.27
CA LEU A 213 6.57 7.58 2.93
C LEU A 213 6.47 9.09 2.77
N TYR A 214 5.44 9.73 3.35
CA TYR A 214 5.21 11.17 3.31
C TYR A 214 5.62 11.92 4.59
N SER A 215 6.37 11.27 5.50
CA SER A 215 6.97 11.94 6.66
C SER A 215 7.93 13.04 6.23
N ASP A 216 8.03 14.10 7.05
CA ASP A 216 9.02 15.17 6.91
C ASP A 216 10.46 14.68 7.10
N GLN A 217 10.64 13.55 7.79
CA GLN A 217 11.95 12.93 8.04
C GLN A 217 12.54 12.26 6.80
N LEU A 218 11.67 11.86 5.86
CA LEU A 218 12.07 11.15 4.64
C LEU A 218 11.93 12.07 3.43
N GLN A 219 12.82 11.93 2.45
CA GLN A 219 12.81 12.74 1.23
C GLN A 219 13.10 11.87 0.01
N ALA A 220 12.54 12.28 -1.13
CA ALA A 220 12.84 11.69 -2.43
C ALA A 220 14.37 11.69 -2.66
N GLY A 221 14.87 10.59 -3.21
CA GLY A 221 16.27 10.40 -3.55
C GLY A 221 17.17 9.93 -2.41
N MET A 222 16.64 9.81 -1.18
CA MET A 222 17.39 9.21 -0.07
C MET A 222 17.84 7.79 -0.42
N SER A 223 19.11 7.48 -0.11
CA SER A 223 19.63 6.12 -0.22
C SER A 223 19.07 5.25 0.89
N HIS A 224 19.19 3.93 0.75
CA HIS A 224 18.83 2.97 1.78
C HIS A 224 19.42 3.32 3.17
N GLN A 225 20.71 3.64 3.25
CA GLN A 225 21.35 4.01 4.51
C GLN A 225 20.79 5.32 5.10
N ALA A 226 20.48 6.31 4.26
CA ALA A 226 19.88 7.56 4.71
C ALA A 226 18.46 7.36 5.25
N VAL A 227 17.64 6.53 4.57
CA VAL A 227 16.31 6.15 5.05
C VAL A 227 16.41 5.42 6.38
N LEU A 228 17.24 4.38 6.47
CA LEU A 228 17.44 3.62 7.71
C LEU A 228 17.82 4.52 8.88
N GLY A 229 18.73 5.47 8.68
CA GLY A 229 19.16 6.43 9.70
C GLY A 229 18.09 7.47 10.11
N LYS A 230 16.95 7.52 9.42
CA LYS A 230 15.83 8.44 9.71
C LYS A 230 14.57 7.73 10.18
N LEU A 231 14.44 6.42 9.95
CA LEU A 231 13.21 5.69 10.25
C LEU A 231 12.84 5.69 11.74
N ASP A 232 13.79 5.55 12.66
CA ASP A 232 13.47 5.58 14.09
C ASP A 232 12.86 6.93 14.50
N LEU A 233 13.34 8.03 13.92
CA LEU A 233 12.75 9.37 14.15
C LEU A 233 11.36 9.49 13.52
N ALA A 234 11.19 9.00 12.29
CA ALA A 234 9.91 9.03 11.59
C ALA A 234 8.82 8.23 12.35
N ILE A 235 9.18 7.04 12.84
CA ILE A 235 8.29 6.19 13.64
C ILE A 235 7.97 6.84 14.98
N ALA A 236 8.95 7.44 15.66
CA ALA A 236 8.71 8.16 16.91
C ALA A 236 7.77 9.36 16.72
N ASP A 237 7.77 10.01 15.55
CA ASP A 237 6.82 11.08 15.25
C ASP A 237 5.39 10.54 15.05
N LEU A 238 5.23 9.36 14.42
CA LEU A 238 3.92 8.68 14.31
C LEU A 238 3.39 8.19 15.67
N ASP A 239 4.28 7.80 16.57
CA ASP A 239 3.90 7.39 17.92
C ASP A 239 3.33 8.58 18.71
N LYS A 240 4.00 9.74 18.64
CA LYS A 240 3.53 10.98 19.28
C LYS A 240 2.18 11.47 18.77
N THR A 241 1.86 11.28 17.49
CA THR A 241 0.58 11.67 16.90
C THR A 241 -0.54 10.64 17.15
N GLY A 242 -0.20 9.49 17.75
CA GLY A 242 -1.14 8.37 17.94
C GLY A 242 -1.53 7.72 16.61
N ASP A 243 -0.67 7.83 15.59
CA ASP A 243 -0.88 7.18 14.29
C ASP A 243 -0.67 5.67 14.39
N LEU A 244 0.30 5.20 15.20
CA LEU A 244 0.57 3.76 15.37
C LEU A 244 -0.58 3.05 16.11
N GLU A 245 -0.89 3.49 17.33
CA GLU A 245 -1.98 2.93 18.14
C GLU A 245 -3.34 3.07 17.43
N GLY A 246 -3.55 4.20 16.75
CA GLY A 246 -4.79 4.50 16.05
C GLY A 246 -4.92 3.87 14.66
N ALA A 247 -3.88 3.23 14.10
CA ALA A 247 -3.84 2.83 12.70
C ALA A 247 -5.04 1.98 12.27
N LEU A 248 -5.43 1.01 13.12
CA LEU A 248 -6.57 0.12 12.86
C LEU A 248 -7.90 0.89 12.67
N TYR A 249 -8.09 1.95 13.43
CA TYR A 249 -9.27 2.80 13.31
C TYR A 249 -9.13 3.82 12.17
N ARG A 250 -7.96 4.46 12.07
CA ARG A 250 -7.69 5.56 11.13
C ARG A 250 -7.69 5.10 9.68
N VAL A 251 -7.17 3.90 9.38
CA VAL A 251 -7.19 3.35 8.01
C VAL A 251 -8.61 3.10 7.48
N ASN A 252 -9.61 3.08 8.36
CA ASN A 252 -11.00 2.91 7.98
C ASN A 252 -11.78 4.23 7.91
N GLN A 253 -11.18 5.36 8.29
CA GLN A 253 -11.86 6.66 8.22
C GLN A 253 -11.98 7.13 6.78
N GLN A 254 -13.22 7.33 6.32
CA GLN A 254 -13.50 7.77 4.95
C GLN A 254 -12.85 6.87 3.89
N SER A 255 -12.65 5.59 4.23
CA SER A 255 -11.98 4.61 3.38
C SER A 255 -12.94 4.02 2.34
N LEU A 256 -12.37 3.42 1.31
CA LEU A 256 -13.15 2.63 0.34
C LEU A 256 -13.91 1.48 1.01
N LYS A 257 -13.32 0.85 2.03
CA LYS A 257 -13.95 -0.19 2.86
C LYS A 257 -15.23 0.31 3.52
N SER A 258 -15.12 1.43 4.25
CA SER A 258 -16.25 2.07 4.92
C SER A 258 -17.31 2.56 3.94
N TYR A 259 -16.90 3.03 2.75
CA TYR A 259 -17.81 3.43 1.69
C TYR A 259 -18.65 2.26 1.15
N LEU A 260 -18.03 1.09 0.97
CA LEU A 260 -18.70 -0.13 0.49
C LEU A 260 -19.50 -0.85 1.59
N GLY A 261 -19.27 -0.52 2.86
CA GLY A 261 -19.99 -1.09 4.00
C GLY A 261 -19.42 -2.44 4.47
N ASP A 262 -18.14 -2.70 4.20
CA ASP A 262 -17.42 -3.94 4.55
C ASP A 262 -16.69 -3.90 5.90
#